data_AF-A0A9D4ULH7-F1
#
_entry.id   AF-A0A9D4ULH7-F1
#
_cell.length_a   1.000
_cell.length_b   1.000
_cell.length_c   1.000
_cell.angle_alpha   90.00
_cell.angle_beta   90.00
_cell.angle_gamma   90.00
#
_symmetry.space_group_name_H-M   'P 1'
#
loop_
_entity.id
_entity.type
_entity.pdbx_description
1 polymer ?
#
loop_
_entity_poly.entity_id
_entity_poly.type
_entity_poly.pdbx_seq_one_letter_code
_entity_poly.pdbx_strand_id
1 'polypeptide(L)'
;MSAKRLPGQPHPAYLDKSFPGDFGFDPLGLVEVPENFERYKESELIHCKWAMLVVPGATYLGNPIPWGNLQVILAMEAFSIAFVEAQRGYEKDQGKQKYPGGPFDLLNFSKNPKQFEECKLKELKNGRLALLAFMGFSVQAAALPGTSPWENFFTHLADP
;
A
#
# COMPACT_ATOMS: atom_id res chain seq x y z
N MET A 1 9.72 -11.63 -23.05
CA MET A 1 8.28 -11.29 -23.11
C MET A 1 7.97 -10.41 -21.91
N SER A 2 7.42 -9.20 -22.11
CA SER A 2 7.04 -8.33 -20.98
C SER A 2 5.82 -8.96 -20.27
N ALA A 3 5.89 -9.07 -18.95
CA ALA A 3 4.82 -9.64 -18.14
C ALA A 3 3.56 -8.76 -18.25
N LYS A 4 2.47 -9.33 -18.75
CA LYS A 4 1.13 -8.71 -18.78
C LYS A 4 0.26 -9.42 -17.75
N ARG A 5 -0.71 -8.72 -17.16
CA ARG A 5 -1.68 -9.36 -16.26
C ARG A 5 -2.50 -10.45 -16.97
N LEU A 6 -2.93 -10.18 -18.20
CA LEU A 6 -3.66 -11.12 -19.05
C LEU A 6 -2.85 -11.44 -20.31
N PRO A 7 -2.48 -12.71 -20.57
CA PRO A 7 -1.81 -13.08 -21.82
C PRO A 7 -2.77 -12.85 -23.00
N GLY A 8 -2.26 -12.21 -24.07
CA GLY A 8 -3.03 -11.97 -25.30
C GLY A 8 -3.79 -10.64 -25.40
N GLN A 9 -4.00 -9.90 -24.30
CA GLN A 9 -4.66 -8.59 -24.35
C GLN A 9 -3.74 -7.48 -24.91
N PRO A 10 -4.27 -6.55 -25.73
CA PRO A 10 -3.52 -5.36 -26.14
C PRO A 10 -3.20 -4.50 -24.92
N HIS A 11 -2.03 -3.89 -24.92
CA HIS A 11 -1.63 -2.97 -23.86
C HIS A 11 -2.19 -1.59 -24.19
N PRO A 12 -2.82 -0.87 -23.24
CA PRO A 12 -3.32 0.48 -23.51
C PRO A 12 -2.19 1.40 -23.99
N ALA A 13 -2.48 2.26 -24.97
CA ALA A 13 -1.45 3.09 -25.64
C ALA A 13 -0.81 4.14 -24.72
N TYR A 14 -1.50 4.53 -23.65
CA TYR A 14 -1.05 5.50 -22.65
C TYR A 14 -0.21 4.85 -21.52
N LEU A 15 -0.06 3.53 -21.51
CA LEU A 15 0.84 2.81 -20.62
C LEU A 15 2.07 2.39 -21.42
N ASP A 16 3.24 2.90 -21.03
CA ASP A 16 4.50 2.76 -21.77
C ASP A 16 5.47 1.78 -21.10
N LYS A 17 5.07 1.14 -20.00
CA LYS A 17 5.90 0.22 -19.19
C LYS A 17 7.12 0.85 -18.55
N SER A 18 7.23 2.18 -18.54
CA SER A 18 8.30 2.90 -17.84
C SER A 18 8.11 2.89 -16.32
N PHE A 19 6.88 2.66 -15.86
CA PHE A 19 6.51 2.71 -14.45
C PHE A 19 6.77 1.37 -13.73
N PRO A 20 7.36 1.37 -12.52
CA PRO A 20 7.54 0.16 -11.72
C PRO A 20 6.18 -0.49 -11.38
N GLY A 21 5.94 -1.69 -11.91
CA GLY A 21 4.73 -2.48 -11.66
C GLY A 21 3.56 -2.18 -12.59
N ASP A 22 3.85 -1.59 -13.75
CA ASP A 22 2.93 -1.56 -14.89
C ASP A 22 2.77 -2.97 -15.50
N PHE A 23 1.57 -3.52 -15.36
CA PHE A 23 1.16 -4.79 -15.99
C PHE A 23 0.07 -4.59 -17.05
N GLY A 24 -0.25 -3.34 -17.40
CA GLY A 24 -1.30 -2.99 -18.38
C GLY A 24 -2.71 -3.24 -17.88
N PHE A 25 -2.96 -3.15 -16.58
CA PHE A 25 -4.28 -3.39 -16.00
C PHE A 25 -5.02 -2.07 -15.72
N ASP A 26 -5.77 -1.62 -16.71
CA ASP A 26 -6.72 -0.50 -16.57
C ASP A 26 -7.95 -0.76 -17.46
N PRO A 27 -8.92 -1.57 -17.00
CA PRO A 27 -10.11 -1.88 -17.79
C PRO A 27 -11.12 -0.73 -17.86
N LEU A 28 -10.97 0.30 -17.01
CA LEU A 28 -11.91 1.42 -16.89
C LEU A 28 -11.37 2.73 -17.51
N GLY A 29 -10.13 2.75 -18.00
CA GLY A 29 -9.54 3.92 -18.63
C GLY A 29 -9.31 5.09 -17.66
N LEU A 30 -9.18 4.82 -16.36
CA LEU A 30 -9.07 5.89 -15.35
C LEU A 30 -7.76 6.69 -15.49
N VAL A 31 -6.77 6.10 -16.16
CA VAL A 31 -5.40 6.59 -16.25
C VAL A 31 -5.10 7.34 -17.56
N GLU A 32 -6.09 7.51 -18.45
CA GLU A 32 -5.89 8.21 -19.72
C GLU A 32 -5.40 9.66 -19.56
N VAL A 33 -5.83 10.34 -18.50
CA VAL A 33 -5.41 11.71 -18.20
C VAL A 33 -4.11 11.69 -17.39
N PRO A 34 -3.03 12.34 -17.86
CA PRO A 34 -1.71 12.27 -17.21
C PRO A 34 -1.70 12.84 -15.79
N GLU A 35 -2.53 13.85 -15.51
CA GLU A 35 -2.68 14.41 -14.15
C GLU A 35 -3.29 13.39 -13.18
N ASN A 36 -4.37 12.72 -13.60
CA ASN A 36 -5.03 11.68 -12.81
C ASN A 36 -4.08 10.51 -12.58
N PHE A 37 -3.24 10.17 -13.56
CA PHE A 37 -2.28 9.08 -13.43
C PHE A 37 -1.29 9.30 -12.30
N GLU A 38 -0.70 10.51 -12.18
CA GLU A 38 0.25 10.81 -11.12
C GLU A 38 -0.40 10.74 -9.74
N ARG A 39 -1.63 11.24 -9.62
CA ARG A 39 -2.43 11.18 -8.40
C ARG A 39 -2.79 9.75 -8.02
N TYR A 40 -3.15 8.91 -9.00
CA TYR A 40 -3.47 7.51 -8.73
C TYR A 40 -2.24 6.72 -8.28
N LYS A 41 -1.06 6.97 -8.87
CA LYS A 41 0.20 6.38 -8.41
C LYS A 41 0.54 6.77 -6.98
N GLU A 42 0.34 8.03 -6.62
CA GLU A 42 0.54 8.48 -5.25
C GLU A 42 -0.45 7.78 -4.31
N SER A 43 -1.74 7.77 -4.66
CA SER A 43 -2.76 7.12 -3.85
C SER A 43 -2.48 5.63 -3.67
N GLU A 44 -2.05 4.93 -4.72
CA GLU A 44 -1.73 3.51 -4.67
C GLU A 44 -0.58 3.26 -3.68
N LEU A 45 0.49 4.07 -3.75
CA LEU A 45 1.63 3.94 -2.85
C LEU A 45 1.24 4.17 -1.39
N ILE A 46 0.41 5.18 -1.12
CA ILE A 46 -0.05 5.51 0.24
C ILE A 46 -0.90 4.37 0.81
N HIS A 47 -1.90 3.92 0.06
CA HIS A 47 -2.77 2.81 0.49
C HIS A 47 -1.96 1.52 0.68
N CYS A 48 -1.00 1.23 -0.20
CA CYS A 48 -0.09 0.11 -0.06
C CYS A 48 0.72 0.18 1.24
N LYS A 49 1.32 1.33 1.54
CA LYS A 49 2.11 1.55 2.77
C LYS A 49 1.24 1.37 4.02
N TRP A 50 0.05 1.97 4.05
CA TRP A 50 -0.91 1.80 5.15
C TRP A 50 -1.31 0.33 5.32
N ALA A 51 -1.65 -0.36 4.23
CA ALA A 51 -2.01 -1.78 4.30
C ALA A 51 -0.87 -2.65 4.83
N MET A 52 0.38 -2.39 4.41
CA MET A 52 1.54 -3.11 4.92
C MET A 52 1.79 -2.86 6.42
N LEU A 53 1.44 -1.68 6.95
CA LEU A 53 1.54 -1.39 8.38
C LEU A 53 0.41 -2.04 9.18
N VAL A 54 -0.79 -2.14 8.61
CA VAL A 54 -1.98 -2.66 9.29
C VAL A 54 -2.02 -4.19 9.31
N VAL A 55 -1.63 -4.87 8.21
CA VAL A 55 -1.71 -6.34 8.08
C VAL A 55 -0.92 -7.11 9.17
N PRO A 56 0.30 -6.69 9.58
CA PRO A 56 1.02 -7.33 10.68
C PRO A 56 0.37 -7.14 12.07
N GLY A 57 -0.67 -6.31 12.17
CA GLY A 57 -1.44 -6.07 13.38
C GLY A 57 -1.02 -4.80 14.14
N ALA A 58 -2.02 -4.05 14.63
CA ALA A 58 -1.84 -2.89 15.52
C ALA A 58 -1.57 -3.32 16.98
N THR A 59 -0.70 -4.30 17.19
CA THR A 59 -0.25 -4.71 18.52
C THR A 59 1.07 -4.05 18.84
N TYR A 60 1.10 -3.18 19.85
CA TYR A 60 2.34 -2.63 20.39
C TYR A 60 3.10 -3.75 21.12
N LEU A 61 4.01 -4.43 20.42
CA LEU A 61 4.83 -5.52 20.97
C LEU A 61 4.01 -6.61 21.70
N GLY A 62 2.83 -6.94 21.19
CA GLY A 62 1.95 -7.97 21.76
C GLY A 62 1.24 -7.59 23.06
N ASN A 63 1.38 -6.35 23.55
CA ASN A 63 0.70 -5.87 24.74
C ASN A 63 -0.39 -4.84 24.40
N PRO A 64 -1.53 -4.83 25.13
CA PRO A 64 -2.49 -3.75 25.04
C PRO A 64 -1.84 -2.45 25.52
N ILE A 65 -2.10 -1.36 24.81
CA ILE A 65 -1.52 -0.04 25.08
C ILE A 65 -1.91 0.37 26.53
N PRO A 66 -0.93 0.63 27.42
CA PRO A 66 -1.18 0.88 28.84
C PRO A 66 -1.90 2.22 29.13
N TRP A 67 -2.07 3.09 28.13
CA TRP A 67 -2.77 4.37 28.24
C TRP A 67 -4.26 4.29 27.86
N GLY A 68 -4.97 3.37 28.50
CA GLY A 68 -6.33 3.48 29.08
C GLY A 68 -7.55 4.10 28.38
N ASN A 69 -7.50 4.80 27.24
CA ASN A 69 -8.71 5.30 26.59
C ASN A 69 -8.55 5.45 25.06
N LEU A 70 -9.30 4.62 24.31
CA LEU A 70 -9.33 4.61 22.84
C LEU A 70 -9.55 6.00 22.24
N GLN A 71 -10.34 6.86 22.89
CA GLN A 71 -10.65 8.20 22.38
C GLN A 71 -9.44 9.15 22.42
N VAL A 72 -8.61 9.04 23.46
CA VAL A 72 -7.41 9.90 23.59
C VAL A 72 -6.35 9.47 22.58
N ILE A 73 -6.18 8.15 22.38
CA ILE A 73 -5.25 7.60 21.39
C ILE A 73 -5.67 8.02 19.98
N LEU A 74 -6.95 7.85 19.62
CA LEU A 74 -7.48 8.29 18.32
C LEU A 74 -7.29 9.79 18.10
N ALA A 75 -7.50 10.63 19.12
CA ALA A 75 -7.32 12.07 19.00
C ALA A 75 -5.86 12.47 18.77
N MET A 76 -4.92 11.88 19.52
CA MET A 76 -3.49 12.13 19.34
C MET A 76 -3.00 11.62 17.98
N GLU A 77 -3.44 10.43 17.56
CA GLU A 77 -3.10 9.84 16.27
C GLU A 77 -3.65 10.67 15.11
N ALA A 78 -4.93 11.06 15.15
CA ALA A 78 -5.54 11.92 14.13
C ALA A 78 -4.83 13.28 14.05
N PHE A 79 -4.43 13.87 15.18
CA PHE A 79 -3.67 15.11 15.18
C PHE A 79 -2.27 14.95 14.56
N SER A 80 -1.54 13.90 14.93
CA SER A 80 -0.21 13.61 14.38
C SER A 80 -0.26 13.29 12.88
N ILE A 81 -1.22 12.47 12.43
CA ILE A 81 -1.39 12.15 11.00
C ILE A 81 -1.81 13.40 10.23
N ALA A 82 -2.75 14.20 10.75
CA ALA A 82 -3.16 15.45 10.11
C ALA A 82 -1.98 16.42 9.92
N PHE A 83 -1.09 16.52 10.91
CA PHE A 83 0.12 17.33 10.78
C PHE A 83 1.06 16.78 9.69
N VAL A 84 1.35 15.48 9.70
CA VAL A 84 2.24 14.84 8.71
C VAL A 84 1.67 14.91 7.29
N GLU A 85 0.37 14.67 7.12
CA GLU A 85 -0.29 14.73 5.82
C GLU A 85 -0.40 16.17 5.31
N ALA A 86 -0.62 17.15 6.18
CA ALA A 86 -0.56 18.56 5.79
C ALA A 86 0.84 18.94 5.30
N GLN A 87 1.91 18.54 6.02
CA GLN A 87 3.28 18.78 5.57
C GLN A 87 3.57 18.12 4.23
N ARG A 88 3.08 16.90 4.00
CA ARG A 88 3.20 16.24 2.69
C ARG A 88 2.43 16.99 1.60
N GLY A 89 1.24 17.50 1.91
CA GLY A 89 0.42 18.25 0.96
C GLY A 89 1.01 19.59 0.50
N TYR A 90 1.96 20.15 1.26
CA TYR A 90 2.71 21.34 0.86
C TYR A 90 3.85 21.04 -0.12
N GLU A 91 4.30 19.78 -0.23
CA GLU A 91 5.36 19.38 -1.16
C GLU A 91 4.83 19.40 -2.60
N LYS A 92 5.37 20.30 -3.45
CA LYS A 92 4.95 20.44 -4.85
C LYS A 92 5.65 19.46 -5.79
N ASP A 93 6.80 18.92 -5.38
CA ASP A 93 7.60 17.98 -6.16
C ASP A 93 7.01 16.56 -6.07
N GLN A 94 6.26 16.16 -7.10
CA GLN A 94 5.59 14.85 -7.20
C GLN A 94 6.53 13.65 -6.95
N GLY A 95 7.80 13.75 -7.40
CA GLY A 95 8.79 12.69 -7.19
C GLY A 95 9.19 12.52 -5.72
N LYS A 96 9.37 13.64 -5.00
CA LYS A 96 9.73 13.66 -3.58
C LYS A 96 8.52 13.37 -2.69
N GLN A 97 7.33 13.76 -3.12
CA GLN A 97 6.08 13.43 -2.42
C GLN A 97 5.87 11.91 -2.31
N LYS A 98 6.22 11.16 -3.36
CA LYS A 98 6.15 9.68 -3.39
C LYS A 98 7.34 9.01 -2.70
N TYR A 99 8.54 9.51 -2.97
CA TYR A 99 9.81 8.99 -2.44
C TYR A 99 10.64 10.13 -1.88
N PRO A 100 10.42 10.54 -0.61
CA PRO A 100 11.04 11.74 -0.04
C PRO A 100 12.56 11.62 0.15
N GLY A 101 13.09 10.40 0.27
CA GLY A 101 14.51 10.17 0.51
C GLY A 101 15.01 10.86 1.78
N GLY A 102 16.29 11.21 1.82
CA GLY A 102 16.87 11.97 2.93
C GLY A 102 16.72 11.27 4.29
N PRO A 103 16.09 11.91 5.30
CA PRO A 103 15.86 11.29 6.62
C PRO A 103 15.04 9.99 6.57
N PHE A 104 14.24 9.79 5.52
CA PHE A 104 13.42 8.60 5.33
C PHE A 104 14.18 7.44 4.67
N ASP A 105 15.44 7.63 4.27
CA ASP A 105 16.33 6.58 3.74
C ASP A 105 17.59 6.42 4.60
N LEU A 106 17.41 5.97 5.84
CA LEU A 106 18.51 5.76 6.81
C LEU A 106 19.55 4.75 6.30
N LEU A 107 19.13 3.76 5.51
CA LEU A 107 19.98 2.67 5.02
C LEU A 107 20.52 2.93 3.61
N ASN A 108 20.20 4.07 3.02
CA ASN A 108 20.78 4.57 1.77
C ASN A 108 20.57 3.65 0.55
N PHE A 109 19.47 2.91 0.53
CA PHE A 109 19.16 1.96 -0.55
C PHE A 109 18.76 2.67 -1.86
N SER A 110 18.55 3.99 -1.84
CA SER A 110 18.18 4.79 -3.02
C SER A 110 19.34 5.18 -3.94
N LYS A 111 20.61 5.02 -3.53
CA LYS A 111 21.78 5.47 -4.31
C LYS A 111 21.97 4.78 -5.65
N ASN A 112 21.62 3.50 -5.73
CA ASN A 112 21.81 2.70 -6.94
C ASN A 112 20.51 2.69 -7.76
N PRO A 113 20.46 3.28 -8.98
CA PRO A 113 19.21 3.46 -9.72
C PRO A 113 18.52 2.12 -10.04
N LYS A 114 19.30 1.09 -10.38
CA LYS A 114 18.76 -0.25 -10.66
C LYS A 114 18.17 -0.94 -9.42
N GLN A 115 18.85 -0.86 -8.28
CA GLN A 115 18.34 -1.44 -7.04
C GLN A 115 17.14 -0.66 -6.53
N PHE A 116 17.11 0.66 -6.74
CA PHE A 116 15.98 1.50 -6.36
C PHE A 116 14.71 1.14 -7.15
N GLU A 117 14.81 0.96 -8.46
CA GLU A 117 13.67 0.48 -9.28
C GLU A 117 13.18 -0.90 -8.84
N GLU A 118 14.09 -1.81 -8.51
CA GLU A 118 13.73 -3.13 -7.99
C GLU A 118 13.04 -3.05 -6.61
N CYS A 119 13.54 -2.20 -5.71
CA CYS A 119 12.92 -1.96 -4.40
C CYS A 119 11.52 -1.36 -4.53
N LYS A 120 11.31 -0.39 -5.43
CA LYS A 120 9.98 0.16 -5.75
C LYS A 120 9.03 -0.93 -6.25
N LEU A 121 9.52 -1.82 -7.11
CA LEU A 121 8.72 -2.94 -7.61
C LEU A 121 8.35 -3.93 -6.49
N LYS A 122 9.28 -4.22 -5.57
CA LYS A 122 9.04 -5.09 -4.40
C LYS A 122 8.03 -4.47 -3.44
N GLU A 123 8.18 -3.18 -3.15
CA GLU A 123 7.23 -2.40 -2.35
C GLU A 123 5.83 -2.48 -2.97
N LEU A 124 5.68 -2.16 -4.25
CA LEU A 124 4.37 -2.18 -4.88
C LEU A 124 3.72 -3.56 -4.92
N LYS A 125 4.50 -4.62 -5.17
CA LYS A 125 3.97 -6.01 -5.18
C LYS A 125 3.49 -6.45 -3.79
N ASN A 126 4.28 -6.20 -2.76
CA ASN A 126 3.89 -6.51 -1.38
C ASN A 126 2.71 -5.64 -0.94
N GLY A 127 2.61 -4.40 -1.43
CA GLY A 127 1.58 -3.45 -1.05
C GLY A 127 0.23 -3.81 -1.64
N ARG A 128 0.20 -4.17 -2.91
CA ARG A 128 -1.00 -4.72 -3.58
C ARG A 128 -1.47 -6.01 -2.91
N LEU A 129 -0.52 -6.88 -2.52
CA LEU A 129 -0.84 -8.10 -1.77
C LEU A 129 -1.42 -7.77 -0.38
N ALA A 130 -0.85 -6.82 0.34
CA ALA A 130 -1.34 -6.39 1.65
C ALA A 130 -2.73 -5.75 1.57
N LEU A 131 -3.02 -4.95 0.54
CA LEU A 131 -4.35 -4.39 0.29
C LEU A 131 -5.39 -5.48 0.06
N LEU A 132 -5.05 -6.49 -0.75
CA LEU A 132 -5.93 -7.64 -0.97
C LEU A 132 -6.15 -8.45 0.32
N ALA A 133 -5.09 -8.66 1.12
CA ALA A 133 -5.19 -9.33 2.41
C ALA A 133 -6.09 -8.57 3.39
N PHE A 134 -5.95 -7.25 3.48
CA PHE A 134 -6.80 -6.39 4.32
C PHE A 134 -8.27 -6.45 3.92
N MET A 135 -8.56 -6.42 2.60
CA MET A 135 -9.92 -6.61 2.10
C MET A 135 -10.45 -8.00 2.46
N GLY A 136 -9.63 -9.05 2.32
CA GLY A 136 -9.95 -10.42 2.73
C GLY A 136 -10.29 -10.52 4.21
N PHE A 137 -9.48 -9.92 5.10
CA PHE A 137 -9.74 -9.88 6.54
C PHE A 137 -11.03 -9.13 6.88
N SER A 138 -11.31 -8.02 6.18
CA SER A 138 -12.54 -7.25 6.37
C SER A 138 -13.78 -8.07 5.98
N VAL A 139 -13.72 -8.79 4.86
CA VAL A 139 -14.81 -9.68 4.40
C VAL A 139 -14.96 -10.89 5.33
N GLN A 140 -13.86 -11.51 5.78
CA GLN A 140 -13.89 -12.61 6.74
C GLN A 140 -14.49 -12.18 8.07
N ALA A 141 -14.13 -10.99 8.58
CA ALA A 141 -14.70 -10.45 9.81
C ALA A 141 -16.20 -10.16 9.68
N ALA A 142 -16.65 -9.72 8.51
CA ALA A 142 -18.07 -9.47 8.23
C ALA A 142 -18.88 -10.76 8.04
N ALA A 143 -18.30 -11.77 7.37
CA ALA A 143 -18.97 -13.04 7.07
C ALA A 143 -18.96 -14.01 8.26
N LEU A 144 -17.89 -14.01 9.06
CA LEU A 144 -17.68 -14.90 10.21
C LEU A 144 -17.41 -14.06 11.48
N PRO A 145 -18.44 -13.39 12.03
CA PRO A 145 -18.27 -12.51 13.18
C PRO A 145 -17.74 -13.28 14.40
N GLY A 146 -16.70 -12.74 15.03
CA GLY A 146 -16.09 -13.31 16.24
C GLY A 146 -14.97 -14.32 16.00
N THR A 147 -14.64 -14.63 14.74
CA THR A 147 -13.46 -15.45 14.40
C THR A 147 -12.30 -14.57 13.97
N SER A 148 -11.09 -14.90 14.42
CA SER A 148 -9.88 -14.25 13.96
C SER A 148 -9.46 -14.79 12.58
N PRO A 149 -8.74 -14.01 11.76
CA PRO A 149 -8.22 -14.49 10.47
C PRO A 149 -7.34 -15.75 10.61
N TRP A 150 -6.64 -15.88 11.74
CA TRP A 150 -5.83 -17.06 12.07
C TRP A 150 -6.66 -18.31 12.29
N GLU A 151 -7.77 -18.22 13.03
CA GLU A 151 -8.68 -19.34 13.24
C GLU A 151 -9.32 -19.77 11.92
N ASN A 152 -9.73 -18.82 11.07
CA ASN A 152 -10.29 -19.11 9.75
C ASN A 152 -9.29 -19.81 8.82
N PHE A 153 -8.00 -19.51 8.97
CA PHE A 153 -6.96 -20.23 8.26
C PHE A 153 -6.80 -21.66 8.77
N PHE A 154 -6.79 -21.86 10.09
CA PHE A 154 -6.69 -23.20 10.69
C PHE A 154 -7.90 -24.08 10.40
N THR A 155 -9.11 -23.52 10.35
CA THR A 155 -10.31 -24.28 9.98
C THR A 155 -10.27 -24.73 8.52
N HIS A 156 -9.81 -23.87 7.60
CA HIS A 156 -9.61 -24.27 6.20
C HIS A 156 -8.49 -25.32 6.05
N LEU A 157 -7.41 -25.23 6.83
CA LEU A 157 -6.38 -26.29 6.83
C LEU A 157 -6.87 -27.62 7.40
N ALA A 158 -7.84 -27.58 8.33
CA ALA A 158 -8.41 -28.78 8.91
C ALA A 158 -9.38 -29.50 7.95
N ASP A 159 -10.07 -28.77 7.07
CA ASP A 159 -10.98 -29.31 6.04
C ASP A 159 -10.96 -28.42 4.77
N PRO A 160 -10.11 -28.74 3.77
CA PRO A 160 -9.83 -27.86 2.62
C PRO A 160 -10.90 -27.85 1.52
#